data_AF-A0A7J3TAN8-F1
#
_entry.id   AF-A0A7J3TAN8-F1
#
_cell.length_a   1.000
_cell.length_b   1.000
_cell.length_c   1.000
_cell.angle_alpha   90.00
_cell.angle_beta   90.00
_cell.angle_gamma   90.00
#
_symmetry.space_group_name_H-M   'P 1'
#
loop_
_entity.id
_entity.type
_entity.pdbx_description
1 polymer ?
#
loop_
_entity_poly.entity_id
_entity_poly.type
_entity_poly.pdbx_seq_one_letter_code
_entity_poly.pdbx_strand_id
1 'polypeptide(L)'
;MEKGLEISFQLKNDREGQDTVLALGNITGNDLKDELDLDWRIFHVTLGENKFFKVLYTGKKVGKLHPGVEKKIREHFDELSKLELNDLLRQYKEKQATGNFKKVDIKELKEEYDLWQDKFWLYF
;
A
#
# COMPACT_ATOMS: atom_id res chain seq x y z
N MET A 1 -12.91 14.65 2.43
CA MET A 1 -11.79 13.77 2.81
C MET A 1 -10.54 14.35 2.19
N GLU A 2 -9.52 14.67 2.99
CA GLU A 2 -8.21 15.01 2.44
C GLU A 2 -7.63 13.74 1.80
N LYS A 3 -7.24 13.83 0.53
CA LYS A 3 -6.61 12.71 -0.17
C LYS A 3 -5.25 12.46 0.49
N GLY A 4 -5.04 11.24 0.97
CA GLY A 4 -3.73 10.76 1.43
C GLY A 4 -2.84 10.36 0.25
N LEU A 5 -1.87 9.49 0.51
CA LEU A 5 -0.90 9.05 -0.49
C LEU A 5 -1.35 7.77 -1.19
N GLU A 6 -1.42 7.82 -2.53
CA GLU A 6 -1.58 6.63 -3.38
C GLU A 6 -0.23 6.23 -3.97
N ILE A 7 0.08 4.92 -3.86
CA ILE A 7 1.15 4.27 -4.60
C ILE A 7 0.54 3.18 -5.48
N SER A 8 0.72 3.33 -6.80
CA SER A 8 0.19 2.42 -7.82
C SER A 8 1.36 1.74 -8.53
N PHE A 9 1.24 0.43 -8.76
CA PHE A 9 2.27 -0.36 -9.45
C PHE A 9 1.68 -1.52 -10.23
N GLN A 10 2.38 -1.88 -11.30
CA GLN A 10 2.06 -3.00 -12.15
C GLN A 10 3.06 -4.11 -11.87
N LEU A 11 2.58 -5.16 -11.20
CA LEU A 11 3.33 -6.39 -11.00
C LEU A 11 2.67 -7.52 -11.80
N LYS A 12 3.36 -8.65 -11.88
CA LYS A 12 2.74 -9.87 -12.40
C LYS A 12 1.48 -10.17 -11.59
N ASN A 13 0.42 -10.56 -12.27
CA ASN A 13 -0.85 -10.92 -11.64
C ASN A 13 -0.85 -12.37 -11.17
N ASP A 14 0.24 -12.77 -10.52
CA ASP A 14 0.45 -14.07 -9.93
C ASP A 14 0.55 -13.94 -8.40
N ARG A 15 0.70 -15.09 -7.75
CA ARG A 15 0.84 -15.16 -6.28
C ARG A 15 2.05 -14.37 -5.79
N GLU A 16 3.15 -14.38 -6.54
CA GLU A 16 4.37 -13.65 -6.20
C GLU A 16 4.14 -12.14 -6.20
N GLY A 17 3.45 -11.61 -7.21
CA GLY A 17 3.03 -10.22 -7.25
C GLY A 17 2.15 -9.87 -6.05
N GLN A 18 1.14 -10.68 -5.74
CA GLN A 18 0.29 -10.45 -4.56
C GLN A 18 1.08 -10.45 -3.25
N ASP A 19 1.95 -11.44 -3.04
CA ASP A 19 2.77 -11.57 -1.84
C ASP A 19 3.73 -10.38 -1.69
N THR A 20 4.32 -9.91 -2.79
CA THR A 20 5.19 -8.71 -2.82
C THR A 20 4.45 -7.48 -2.35
N VAL A 21 3.28 -7.20 -2.92
CA VAL A 21 2.48 -6.01 -2.61
C VAL A 21 1.99 -6.03 -1.18
N LEU A 22 1.55 -7.20 -0.74
CA LEU A 22 1.05 -7.41 0.61
C LEU A 22 2.18 -7.21 1.63
N ALA A 23 3.40 -7.67 1.34
CA ALA A 23 4.56 -7.43 2.18
C ALA A 23 4.97 -5.95 2.18
N LEU A 24 5.13 -5.32 1.01
CA LEU A 24 5.51 -3.90 0.90
C LEU A 24 4.51 -3.01 1.64
N GLY A 25 3.22 -3.14 1.33
CA GLY A 25 2.16 -2.32 1.91
C GLY A 25 2.10 -2.44 3.43
N ASN A 26 2.16 -3.67 3.95
CA ASN A 26 2.07 -3.89 5.39
C ASN A 26 3.35 -3.55 6.15
N ILE A 27 4.55 -3.78 5.59
CA ILE A 27 5.80 -3.39 6.24
C ILE A 27 5.84 -1.86 6.35
N THR A 28 5.68 -1.16 5.23
CA THR A 28 5.70 0.31 5.22
C THR A 28 4.63 0.89 6.13
N GLY A 29 3.42 0.33 6.09
CA GLY A 29 2.34 0.73 6.97
C GLY A 29 2.70 0.59 8.44
N ASN A 30 3.18 -0.58 8.86
CA ASN A 30 3.50 -0.84 10.26
C ASN A 30 4.72 -0.07 10.77
N ASP A 31 5.71 0.19 9.91
CA ASP A 31 6.91 0.92 10.32
C ASP A 31 6.62 2.38 10.62
N LEU A 32 5.59 2.94 9.98
CA LEU A 32 5.27 4.36 10.06
C LEU A 32 3.97 4.67 10.81
N LYS A 33 3.19 3.65 11.21
CA LYS A 33 1.87 3.84 11.84
C LYS A 33 1.91 4.63 13.13
N ASP A 34 2.88 4.35 14.00
CA ASP A 34 2.93 4.97 15.34
C ASP A 34 3.44 6.43 15.26
N GLU A 35 4.32 6.71 14.29
CA GLU A 35 4.87 8.06 14.07
C GLU A 35 3.87 9.00 13.38
N LEU A 36 3.16 8.48 12.37
CA LEU A 36 2.33 9.26 11.46
C LEU A 36 0.83 9.16 11.73
N ASP A 37 0.41 8.31 12.68
CA ASP A 37 -1.01 7.94 12.86
C ASP A 37 -1.57 7.40 11.52
N LEU A 38 -0.86 6.42 10.95
CA LEU A 38 -1.06 5.91 9.59
C LEU A 38 -2.03 4.74 9.57
N ASP A 39 -2.99 4.82 8.65
CA ASP A 39 -3.83 3.74 8.20
C ASP A 39 -3.56 3.45 6.72
N TRP A 40 -3.70 2.20 6.32
CA TRP A 40 -3.50 1.83 4.92
C TRP A 40 -4.44 0.73 4.46
N ARG A 41 -4.63 0.66 3.14
CA ARG A 41 -5.41 -0.36 2.44
C ARG A 41 -4.70 -0.78 1.17
N ILE A 42 -4.83 -2.06 0.84
CA ILE A 42 -4.19 -2.66 -0.32
C ILE A 42 -5.30 -3.15 -1.25
N PHE A 43 -5.18 -2.81 -2.53
CA PHE A 43 -6.17 -3.13 -3.55
C PHE A 43 -5.52 -3.85 -4.73
N HIS A 44 -6.22 -4.86 -5.23
CA HIS A 44 -5.96 -5.44 -6.55
C HIS A 44 -7.08 -4.98 -7.48
N VAL A 45 -6.73 -4.10 -8.42
CA VAL A 45 -7.68 -3.40 -9.27
C VAL A 45 -7.64 -4.01 -10.66
N THR A 46 -8.82 -4.35 -11.17
CA THR A 46 -9.01 -4.73 -12.58
C THR A 46 -9.72 -3.58 -13.29
N LEU A 47 -9.08 -3.01 -14.31
CA LEU A 47 -9.60 -1.96 -15.18
C LEU A 47 -9.54 -2.42 -16.63
N GLY A 48 -10.70 -2.81 -17.18
CA GLY A 48 -10.77 -3.46 -18.49
C GLY A 48 -9.94 -4.75 -18.50
N GLU A 49 -8.96 -4.85 -19.41
CA GLU A 49 -8.03 -5.99 -19.50
C GLU A 49 -6.81 -5.85 -18.59
N ASN A 50 -6.58 -4.66 -18.04
CA ASN A 50 -5.41 -4.38 -17.21
C ASN A 50 -5.71 -4.68 -15.74
N LYS A 51 -4.72 -5.26 -15.07
CA LYS A 51 -4.73 -5.46 -13.63
C LYS A 51 -3.49 -4.85 -13.03
N PHE A 52 -3.69 -4.09 -11.96
CA PHE A 52 -2.63 -3.41 -11.22
C PHE A 52 -2.97 -3.43 -9.74
N PHE A 53 -1.98 -3.11 -8.92
CA PHE A 53 -2.15 -3.02 -7.50
C PHE A 53 -2.04 -1.57 -7.04
N LYS A 54 -2.79 -1.24 -6.00
CA LYS A 54 -2.74 0.06 -5.35
C LYS A 54 -2.58 -0.12 -3.85
N VAL A 55 -1.70 0.66 -3.24
CA VAL A 55 -1.65 0.83 -1.79
C VAL A 55 -1.97 2.28 -1.49
N LEU A 56 -2.97 2.46 -0.63
CA LEU A 56 -3.40 3.75 -0.16
C LEU A 56 -2.99 3.92 1.29
N TYR A 57 -2.27 5.00 1.59
CA TYR A 57 -1.90 5.42 2.93
C TYR A 57 -2.67 6.68 3.29
N THR A 58 -3.28 6.70 4.46
CA THR A 58 -3.98 7.86 5.03
C THR A 58 -3.56 8.06 6.47
N GLY A 59 -3.71 9.27 6.98
CA GLY A 59 -3.38 9.61 8.36
C GLY A 59 -3.52 11.10 8.54
N LYS A 60 -3.62 11.56 9.80
CA LYS A 60 -3.79 13.00 10.10
C LYS A 60 -2.68 13.88 9.52
N LYS A 61 -1.50 13.29 9.29
CA LYS A 61 -0.30 13.96 8.76
C LYS A 61 0.01 13.60 7.30
N VAL A 62 -0.84 12.81 6.64
CA VAL A 62 -0.63 12.36 5.25
C VAL A 62 -1.59 13.11 4.34
N GLY A 63 -1.07 14.13 3.64
CA GLY A 63 -1.80 14.90 2.67
C GLY A 63 -1.00 16.10 2.17
N LYS A 64 -1.61 16.88 1.27
CA LYS A 64 -0.96 18.01 0.57
C LYS A 64 -0.30 19.06 1.48
N LEU A 65 -0.72 19.15 2.73
CA LEU A 65 -0.16 20.08 3.71
C LEU A 65 1.18 19.61 4.31
N HIS A 66 1.56 18.35 4.11
CA HIS A 66 2.77 17.72 4.66
C HIS A 66 3.54 16.92 3.60
N PRO A 67 4.10 17.59 2.56
CA PRO A 67 4.82 16.91 1.46
C PRO A 67 6.03 16.10 1.93
N GLY A 68 6.66 16.48 3.05
CA GLY A 68 7.76 15.71 3.65
C GLY A 68 7.35 14.32 4.15
N VAL A 69 6.10 14.17 4.59
CA VAL A 69 5.55 12.89 5.05
C VAL A 69 5.27 11.98 3.86
N GLU A 70 4.67 12.51 2.79
CA GLU A 70 4.45 11.76 1.55
C GLU A 70 5.77 11.27 0.95
N LYS A 71 6.79 12.14 0.95
CA LYS A 71 8.14 11.80 0.49
C LYS A 71 8.73 10.67 1.32
N LYS A 72 8.64 10.75 2.66
CA LYS A 72 9.13 9.71 3.58
C LYS A 72 8.46 8.35 3.32
N ILE A 73 7.14 8.31 3.16
CA ILE A 73 6.43 7.06 2.87
C ILE A 73 6.87 6.50 1.52
N ARG A 74 7.00 7.33 0.48
CA ARG A 74 7.49 6.90 -0.83
C ARG A 74 8.91 6.37 -0.79
N GLU A 75 9.82 7.07 -0.10
CA GLU A 75 11.23 6.66 0.01
C GLU A 75 11.35 5.32 0.73
N HIS A 76 10.66 5.15 1.87
CA HIS A 76 10.65 3.87 2.60
C HIS A 76 10.06 2.73 1.77
N PHE A 77 8.99 3.02 1.03
CA PHE A 77 8.38 2.04 0.13
C PHE A 77 9.33 1.65 -1.02
N ASP A 78 10.00 2.63 -1.64
CA ASP A 78 10.94 2.43 -2.74
C ASP A 78 12.18 1.65 -2.29
N GLU A 79 12.71 1.94 -1.10
CA GLU A 79 13.80 1.19 -0.48
C GLU A 79 13.44 -0.29 -0.27
N LEU A 80 12.24 -0.57 0.24
CA LEU A 80 11.77 -1.95 0.40
C LEU A 80 11.53 -2.64 -0.94
N SER A 81 11.09 -1.91 -1.98
CA SER A 81 10.85 -2.47 -3.31
C SER A 81 12.11 -2.93 -4.03
N LYS A 82 13.29 -2.43 -3.60
CA LYS A 82 14.60 -2.84 -4.11
C LYS A 82 15.13 -4.13 -3.48
N LEU A 83 14.48 -4.63 -2.43
CA LEU A 83 14.85 -5.89 -1.81
C LEU A 83 14.47 -7.07 -2.68
N GLU A 84 15.30 -8.11 -2.64
CA GLU A 84 14.95 -9.41 -3.20
C GLU A 84 13.69 -9.95 -2.50
N LEU A 85 12.81 -10.59 -3.26
CA LEU A 85 11.52 -11.09 -2.78
C LEU A 85 11.66 -11.94 -1.51
N ASN A 86 12.63 -12.85 -1.48
CA ASN A 86 12.83 -13.74 -0.35
C ASN A 86 13.18 -13.00 0.94
N ASP A 87 13.99 -11.93 0.83
CA ASP A 87 14.36 -11.10 1.98
C ASP A 87 13.17 -10.25 2.43
N LEU A 88 12.41 -9.69 1.49
CA LEU A 88 11.18 -8.95 1.79
C LEU A 88 10.16 -9.82 2.54
N LEU A 89 9.90 -11.04 2.06
CA LEU A 89 8.98 -11.98 2.70
C LEU A 89 9.49 -12.49 4.05
N ARG A 90 10.81 -12.63 4.21
CA ARG A 90 11.41 -12.97 5.51
C ARG A 90 11.14 -11.84 6.51
N GLN A 91 11.46 -10.60 6.16
CA GLN A 91 11.20 -9.44 7.02
C GLN A 91 9.71 -9.29 7.36
N TYR A 92 8.82 -9.53 6.39
CA TYR A 92 7.39 -9.50 6.60
C TYR A 92 6.95 -10.52 7.68
N LYS A 93 7.42 -11.77 7.59
CA LYS A 93 7.10 -12.82 8.57
C LYS A 93 7.68 -12.53 9.95
N GLU A 94 8.91 -12.03 10.02
CA GLU A 94 9.55 -11.63 11.28
C GLU A 94 8.76 -10.52 11.97
N LYS A 95 8.36 -9.49 11.22
CA LYS A 95 7.53 -8.40 11.75
C LYS A 95 6.13 -8.89 12.14
N GLN A 96 5.52 -9.79 11.38
CA GLN A 96 4.25 -10.41 11.76
C GLN A 96 4.31 -11.20 13.08
N ALA A 97 5.45 -11.80 13.40
CA ALA A 97 5.64 -12.50 14.66
C ALA A 97 5.72 -11.54 15.86
N THR A 98 5.92 -10.23 15.62
CA THR A 98 5.86 -9.22 16.67
C THR A 98 4.40 -8.86 16.98
N GLY A 99 4.05 -8.79 18.26
CA GLY A 99 2.65 -8.60 18.71
C GLY A 99 2.01 -7.26 18.34
N ASN A 100 2.76 -6.32 17.75
CA ASN A 100 2.26 -5.01 17.32
C ASN A 100 2.04 -4.93 15.80
N PHE A 101 1.95 -6.05 15.08
CA PHE A 101 1.77 -6.01 13.62
C PHE A 101 0.29 -5.96 13.21
N LYS A 102 -0.12 -4.90 12.50
CA LYS A 102 -1.43 -4.80 11.84
C LYS A 102 -1.32 -5.42 10.45
N LYS A 103 -2.00 -6.55 10.24
CA LYS A 103 -2.11 -7.19 8.91
C LYS A 103 -3.32 -6.63 8.16
N VAL A 104 -3.09 -6.12 6.96
CA VAL A 104 -4.13 -5.70 6.02
C VAL A 104 -4.07 -6.62 4.79
N ASP A 105 -5.21 -7.24 4.47
CA ASP A 105 -5.34 -8.11 3.30
C ASP A 105 -5.64 -7.31 2.02
N ILE A 106 -5.37 -7.93 0.87
CA ILE A 106 -5.68 -7.35 -0.44
C ILE A 106 -7.18 -7.39 -0.67
N LYS A 107 -7.78 -6.24 -1.00
CA LYS A 107 -9.17 -6.16 -1.46
C LYS A 107 -9.22 -6.13 -2.98
N GLU A 108 -9.92 -7.07 -3.59
CA GLU A 108 -10.15 -7.06 -5.04
C GLU A 108 -11.22 -6.03 -5.39
N LEU A 109 -10.93 -5.21 -6.40
CA LEU A 109 -11.87 -4.24 -6.96
C LEU A 109 -11.91 -4.39 -8.48
N LYS A 110 -13.11 -4.53 -9.03
CA LYS A 110 -13.36 -4.42 -10.46
C LYS A 110 -13.95 -3.04 -10.71
N GLU A 111 -13.21 -2.19 -11.41
CA GLU A 111 -13.74 -0.90 -11.86
C GLU A 111 -14.14 -0.99 -13.33
N GLU A 112 -15.40 -0.68 -13.60
CA GLU A 112 -15.83 -0.28 -14.93
C GLU A 112 -15.44 1.19 -15.11
N TYR A 113 -14.88 1.51 -16.27
CA TYR A 113 -14.28 2.79 -16.63
C TYR A 113 -15.17 3.98 -16.21
N ASP A 114 -14.86 4.63 -15.09
CA ASP A 114 -15.52 5.86 -14.67
C ASP A 114 -14.44 6.93 -14.48
N LEU A 115 -14.12 7.62 -15.57
CA LEU A 115 -13.02 8.59 -15.75
C LEU A 115 -13.04 9.78 -14.76
N TRP A 116 -14.06 9.89 -13.92
CA TRP A 116 -14.35 11.10 -13.13
C TRP A 116 -14.48 10.87 -11.62
N GLN A 117 -14.49 9.63 -11.13
CA GLN A 117 -14.62 9.36 -9.69
C GLN A 117 -13.49 8.51 -9.13
N ASP A 118 -12.73 9.12 -8.24
CA ASP A 118 -11.69 8.49 -7.41
C ASP A 118 -12.38 7.66 -6.30
N LYS A 119 -13.09 6.58 -6.67
CA LYS A 119 -13.95 5.79 -5.77
C LYS A 119 -13.18 5.05 -4.69
N PHE A 120 -11.86 4.96 -4.80
CA PHE A 120 -11.02 4.24 -3.84
C PHE A 120 -11.03 4.87 -2.44
N TRP A 121 -11.09 6.20 -2.35
CA TRP A 121 -11.18 6.91 -1.07
C TRP A 121 -12.52 6.69 -0.36
N LEU A 122 -13.58 6.26 -1.07
CA LEU A 122 -14.87 5.91 -0.47
C LEU A 122 -14.80 4.65 0.38
N TYR A 123 -13.77 3.82 0.18
CA TYR A 123 -13.60 2.63 0.98
C TYR A 123 -12.91 2.91 2.31
N PHE A 124 -12.34 4.09 2.55
CA PHE A 124 -11.67 4.42 3.81
C PHE A 124 -12.63 4.70 4.97
#